data_AF-A0A9D7YMI9-F1
#
_entry.id   AF-A0A9D7YMI9-F1
#
_cell.length_a   1.000
_cell.length_b   1.000
_cell.length_c   1.000
_cell.angle_alpha   90.00
_cell.angle_beta   90.00
_cell.angle_gamma   90.00
#
_symmetry.space_group_name_H-M   'P 1'
#
loop_
_entity.id
_entity.type
_entity.pdbx_description
1 polymer ?
#
loop_
_entity_poly.entity_id
_entity_poly.type
_entity_poly.pdbx_seq_one_letter_code
_entity_poly.pdbx_strand_id
1 'polypeptide(L)' 'MRRALLAEALGTFGLVFAGTGAIVVNDVSGGAVTHVGVSLTFGLIVMTMIYALGDVSG' A
#
# COMPACT_ATOMS: atom_id res chain seq x y z
N MET A 1 -5.47 20.60 9.46
CA MET A 1 -6.19 19.43 10.02
C MET A 1 -6.95 18.59 8.99
N ARG A 2 -8.02 19.09 8.34
CA ARG A 2 -8.88 18.25 7.47
C ARG A 2 -8.12 17.57 6.31
N ARG A 3 -7.18 18.28 5.67
CA ARG A 3 -6.35 17.75 4.58
C ARG A 3 -5.43 16.62 5.05
N ALA A 4 -4.76 16.81 6.19
CA ALA A 4 -3.91 15.78 6.78
C ALA A 4 -4.70 14.51 7.13
N LEU A 5 -5.90 14.64 7.71
CA LEU A 5 -6.75 13.48 8.01
C LEU A 5 -7.15 12.69 6.76
N LEU A 6 -7.44 13.38 5.66
CA LEU A 6 -7.75 12.73 4.38
C LEU A 6 -6.50 12.06 3.77
N ALA A 7 -5.33 12.69 3.90
CA ALA A 7 -4.06 12.10 3.47
C ALA A 7 -3.76 10.81 4.26
N GLU A 8 -3.87 10.84 5.58
CA GLU A 8 -3.70 9.65 6.43
C GLU A 8 -4.69 8.52 6.08
N ALA A 9 -5.95 8.88 5.83
CA ALA A 9 -6.97 7.91 5.44
C ALA A 9 -6.66 7.25 4.08
N LEU A 10 -6.26 8.04 3.09
CA LEU A 10 -5.89 7.55 1.76
C LEU A 10 -4.60 6.72 1.79
N GLY A 11 -3.60 7.18 2.54
CA GLY A 11 -2.33 6.47 2.72
C GLY A 11 -2.53 5.11 3.36
N THR A 12 -3.27 5.06 4.47
CA THR A 12 -3.58 3.82 5.17
C THR A 12 -4.46 2.90 4.33
N PHE A 13 -5.46 3.44 3.64
CA PHE A 13 -6.28 2.66 2.71
C PHE A 13 -5.43 2.04 1.60
N GLY A 14 -4.56 2.82 0.95
CA GLY A 14 -3.67 2.34 -0.11
C GLY A 14 -2.75 1.24 0.40
N LEU A 15 -2.11 1.43 1.55
CA LEU A 15 -1.24 0.44 2.19
C LEU A 15 -1.96 -0.89 2.42
N VAL A 16 -3.12 -0.86 3.07
CA VAL A 16 -3.87 -2.08 3.38
C VAL A 16 -4.42 -2.71 2.10
N PHE A 17 -5.00 -1.92 1.20
CA PHE A 17 -5.59 -2.42 -0.04
C PHE A 17 -4.55 -3.09 -0.94
N ALA A 18 -3.44 -2.42 -1.24
CA ALA A 18 -2.42 -3.00 -2.11
C ALA A 18 -1.64 -4.13 -1.43
N GLY A 19 -1.24 -3.95 -0.16
CA GLY A 19 -0.46 -4.94 0.58
C GLY A 19 -1.23 -6.24 0.82
N THR A 20 -2.43 -6.16 1.41
CA THR A 20 -3.26 -7.34 1.64
C THR A 20 -3.87 -7.87 0.33
N GLY A 21 -4.16 -6.99 -0.62
CA GLY A 21 -4.58 -7.37 -1.97
C GLY A 21 -3.55 -8.23 -2.68
N ALA A 22 -2.25 -7.93 -2.54
CA ALA A 22 -1.19 -8.77 -3.10
C ALA A 22 -1.15 -10.18 -2.51
N ILE A 23 -1.48 -10.35 -1.21
CA ILE A 23 -1.59 -11.66 -0.57
C ILE A 23 -2.76 -12.44 -1.16
N VAL A 24 -3.93 -11.79 -1.28
CA VAL A 24 -5.13 -12.41 -1.89
C VAL A 24 -4.86 -12.78 -3.34
N VAL A 25 -4.26 -11.88 -4.13
CA VAL A 25 -3.88 -12.14 -5.53
C VAL A 25 -2.91 -13.30 -5.61
N ASN A 26 -1.92 -13.39 -4.73
CA ASN A 26 -1.00 -14.52 -4.68
C ASN A 26 -1.73 -15.84 -4.42
N ASP A 27 -2.70 -15.85 -3.52
CA ASP A 27 -3.50 -17.05 -3.20
C ASP A 27 -4.37 -17.48 -4.40
N VAL A 28 -5.16 -16.56 -4.96
CA VAL A 28 -6.07 -16.89 -6.09
C VAL A 28 -5.33 -17.21 -7.38
N SER A 29 -4.08 -16.76 -7.53
CA SER A 29 -3.22 -17.07 -8.68
C SER A 29 -2.39 -18.34 -8.50
N GLY A 30 -2.56 -19.08 -7.40
CA GLY A 30 -1.80 -20.30 -7.14
C GLY A 30 -0.31 -20.05 -6.85
N GLY A 31 0.02 -18.92 -6.25
CA GLY A 31 1.39 -18.57 -5.84
C GLY A 31 2.22 -17.84 -6.88
N ALA A 32 1.63 -17.32 -7.96
CA ALA A 32 2.36 -16.69 -9.07
C ALA A 32 3.13 -15.41 -8.66
N VAL A 33 2.67 -14.70 -7.62
CA VAL A 33 3.29 -13.45 -7.15
C VAL A 33 4.52 -13.75 -6.27
N THR A 34 4.51 -14.87 -5.53
CA THR A 34 5.54 -15.30 -4.57
C THR A 34 5.73 -14.37 -3.37
N HIS A 35 6.45 -14.83 -2.35
CA HIS A 35 6.79 -14.01 -1.18
C HIS A 35 7.55 -12.73 -1.54
N VAL A 36 8.41 -12.77 -2.56
CA VAL A 36 9.20 -11.61 -2.97
C VAL A 36 8.29 -10.54 -3.58
N GLY A 37 7.34 -10.92 -4.44
CA GLY A 37 6.39 -9.99 -5.05
C GLY A 37 5.45 -9.34 -4.04
N VAL A 38 4.97 -10.10 -3.06
CA VAL A 38 4.16 -9.55 -1.95
C VAL A 38 4.97 -8.54 -1.12
N SER A 39 6.21 -8.90 -0.76
CA SER A 39 7.12 -8.02 0.00
C SER A 39 7.41 -6.71 -0.76
N LEU A 40 7.67 -6.80 -2.06
CA LEU A 40 7.87 -5.64 -2.92
C LEU A 40 6.62 -4.77 -2.99
N THR A 41 5.42 -5.35 -3.06
CA THR A 41 4.17 -4.58 -3.11
C THR A 41 4.00 -3.74 -1.85
N PHE A 42 4.28 -4.29 -0.67
CA PHE A 42 4.28 -3.54 0.59
C PHE A 42 5.30 -2.40 0.58
N GLY A 43 6.54 -2.66 0.16
CA GLY A 43 7.57 -1.62 0.11
C GLY A 43 7.22 -0.49 -0.86
N LEU A 44 6.75 -0.84 -2.07
CA LEU A 44 6.42 0.12 -3.11
C LEU A 44 5.19 0.96 -2.78
N ILE A 45 4.15 0.38 -2.15
CA ILE A 45 2.98 1.18 -1.78
C ILE A 45 3.31 2.17 -0.66
N VAL A 46 4.11 1.78 0.34
CA VAL A 46 4.58 2.70 1.38
C VAL A 46 5.37 3.85 0.76
N MET A 47 6.35 3.54 -0.10
CA MET A 47 7.11 4.56 -0.83
C MET A 47 6.20 5.49 -1.63
N THR A 48 5.22 4.93 -2.35
CA THR A 48 4.27 5.70 -3.17
C THR A 48 3.46 6.65 -2.31
N MET A 49 2.95 6.21 -1.15
CA MET A 49 2.15 7.06 -0.25
C MET A 49 3.01 8.15 0.40
N ILE A 50 4.25 7.86 0.79
CA ILE A 50 5.19 8.87 1.30
C ILE A 50 5.43 9.96 0.26
N TYR A 51 5.73 9.59 -0.99
CA TYR A 51 5.96 10.59 -2.04
C TYR A 51 4.71 11.35 -2.48
N ALA A 52 3.54 10.71 -2.41
CA ALA A 52 2.29 11.31 -2.87
C ALA A 52 1.60 12.19 -1.82
N LEU A 53 1.76 11.87 -0.52
CA LEU A 53 0.98 12.47 0.57
C LEU A 53 1.85 13.01 1.72
N GLY A 54 3.15 12.75 1.73
CA GLY A 54 4.03 13.12 2.86
C GLY A 54 4.23 14.62 3.05
N ASP A 55 4.02 15.44 2.02
CA ASP A 55 4.01 16.90 2.13
C ASP A 55 2.73 17.43 2.83
N VAL A 56 1.68 16.62 2.89
CA VAL A 56 0.38 16.99 3.47
C VAL A 56 0.24 16.60 4.92
N SER A 57 0.66 15.38 5.30
CA SER A 57 0.47 14.84 6.65
C SER A 57 1.74 14.36 7.36
N GLY A 58 2.88 14.30 6.66
CA GLY A 58 4.14 13.77 7.16
C GLY A 58 4.32 12.29 6.84
#